data_AF-A0A2S9I836-F1
#
_entry.id   AF-A0A2S9I836-F1
#
_cell.length_a   1.000
_cell.length_b   1.000
_cell.length_c   1.000
_cell.angle_alpha   90.00
_cell.angle_beta   90.00
_cell.angle_gamma   90.00
#
_symmetry.space_group_name_H-M   'P 1'
#
loop_
_entity.id
_entity.type
_entity.pdbx_description
1 polymer ?
#
loop_
_entity_poly.entity_id
_entity_poly.type
_entity_poly.pdbx_seq_one_letter_code
_entity_poly.pdbx_strand_id
1 'polypeptide(L)'
;MTIIASYDICGCKVLLADTLITSQQKNEEKTTLPTLGKIDSTRVDGDVYIVGNLQKIQILSDYCAVAYAGKVSLAHRFITALSDILKERTLLIKDIEDTYKDIDVNNELAIIYLYNSGDEKITSGGLNSVYALSDVLGEVIYRGSGEQAITDYIKWLDNNTERYRPSPDEVVANGVRVAIQQIAQLQMAEISSSNTPESIKDYFGSGYEIVSFYDGKFNKIDLTYAFIELTYNHQTKNIDINYPYLILSHYMDDDFLVHERYQKDNYDYLADRNSVEYNYNKIFTPSLLNYDKIITNTAQENKLNTLNFCCFVFHDNFKHGYEMWQSIVMRSDTPPISIKNCNEENFYQVDYSLQAEIQLIDFVEKHYL
;
A
#
# COMPACT_ATOMS: atom_id res chain seq x y z
N MET A 1 1.26 -8.15 -11.95
CA MET A 1 0.02 -7.37 -12.10
C MET A 1 0.32 -5.93 -11.72
N THR A 2 -0.36 -4.94 -12.30
CA THR A 2 -0.11 -3.52 -12.01
C THR A 2 -1.42 -2.79 -11.78
N ILE A 3 -1.44 -1.93 -10.77
CA ILE A 3 -2.53 -1.02 -10.43
C ILE A 3 -1.91 0.36 -10.23
N ILE A 4 -2.40 1.34 -10.98
CA ILE A 4 -2.33 2.76 -10.61
C ILE A 4 -3.75 3.29 -10.54
N ALA A 5 -4.06 4.09 -9.53
CA ALA A 5 -5.37 4.72 -9.40
C ALA A 5 -5.29 6.06 -8.68
N SER A 6 -6.26 6.93 -9.00
CA SER A 6 -6.54 8.18 -8.29
C SER A 6 -8.01 8.23 -7.91
N TYR A 7 -8.28 8.68 -6.68
CA TYR A 7 -9.63 8.86 -6.13
C TYR A 7 -9.87 10.30 -5.71
N ASP A 8 -11.13 10.74 -5.76
CA ASP A 8 -11.60 12.02 -5.23
C ASP A 8 -12.61 11.81 -4.10
N ILE A 9 -12.07 11.59 -2.91
CA ILE A 9 -12.89 11.25 -1.74
C ILE A 9 -13.23 12.54 -1.02
N CYS A 10 -14.43 13.07 -1.28
CA CYS A 10 -14.91 14.32 -0.69
C CYS A 10 -13.97 15.51 -0.89
N GLY A 11 -13.31 15.61 -2.05
CA GLY A 11 -12.33 16.67 -2.36
C GLY A 11 -10.88 16.28 -2.01
N CYS A 12 -10.65 15.19 -1.26
CA CYS A 12 -9.32 14.64 -1.08
C CYS A 12 -8.92 13.84 -2.31
N LYS A 13 -7.95 14.34 -3.06
CA LYS A 13 -7.31 13.56 -4.13
C LYS A 13 -6.24 12.63 -3.53
N VAL A 14 -6.38 11.34 -3.77
CA VAL A 14 -5.42 10.30 -3.35
C VAL A 14 -4.92 9.59 -4.59
N LEU A 15 -3.61 9.37 -4.68
CA LEU A 15 -2.95 8.58 -5.73
C LEU A 15 -2.38 7.32 -5.09
N LEU A 16 -2.65 6.15 -5.67
CA LEU A 16 -2.14 4.87 -5.19
C LEU A 16 -1.55 4.05 -6.33
N ALA A 17 -0.55 3.27 -5.99
CA ALA A 17 0.05 2.32 -6.92
C ALA A 17 0.61 1.10 -6.20
N ASP A 18 0.75 0.00 -6.93
CA ASP A 18 1.55 -1.13 -6.49
C ASP A 18 3.03 -0.98 -6.88
N THR A 19 3.90 -1.81 -6.29
CA THR A 19 5.35 -1.75 -6.52
C THR A 19 5.89 -2.86 -7.42
N LEU A 20 5.11 -3.91 -7.70
CA LEU A 20 5.58 -5.10 -8.41
C LEU A 20 6.04 -4.82 -9.84
N ILE A 21 7.19 -5.37 -10.24
CA ILE A 21 7.70 -5.33 -11.62
C ILE A 21 7.83 -6.74 -12.18
N THR A 22 7.48 -6.86 -13.46
CA THR A 22 7.42 -8.13 -14.17
C THR A 22 8.15 -8.03 -15.51
N SER A 23 8.71 -9.14 -15.98
CA SER A 23 9.44 -9.23 -17.25
C SER A 23 9.07 -10.49 -18.02
N GLN A 24 9.24 -10.49 -19.34
CA GLN A 24 9.18 -11.72 -20.14
C GLN A 24 10.45 -12.58 -20.02
N GLN A 25 11.52 -12.00 -19.47
CA GLN A 25 12.74 -12.73 -19.17
C GLN A 25 12.62 -13.39 -17.81
N LYS A 26 12.89 -14.70 -17.77
CA LYS A 26 12.91 -15.46 -16.53
C LYS A 26 14.01 -14.92 -15.62
N ASN A 27 13.64 -14.57 -14.39
CA ASN A 27 14.60 -14.32 -13.33
C ASN A 27 14.89 -15.65 -12.62
N GLU A 28 16.12 -16.16 -12.69
CA GLU A 28 16.48 -17.42 -12.03
C GLU A 28 16.59 -17.28 -10.50
N GLU A 29 16.65 -16.06 -9.98
CA GLU A 29 16.75 -15.79 -8.55
C GLU A 29 15.38 -15.69 -7.86
N LYS A 30 15.31 -16.15 -6.60
CA LYS A 30 14.14 -15.93 -5.74
C LYS A 30 14.04 -14.46 -5.38
N THR A 31 12.94 -13.82 -5.76
CA THR A 31 12.63 -12.43 -5.39
C THR A 31 11.95 -12.40 -4.03
N THR A 32 12.25 -11.38 -3.21
CA THR A 32 11.53 -11.13 -1.96
C THR A 32 10.49 -10.04 -2.19
N LEU A 33 9.23 -10.37 -1.88
CA LEU A 33 8.08 -9.48 -2.01
C LEU A 33 7.63 -8.98 -0.64
N PRO A 34 7.21 -7.70 -0.49
CA PRO A 34 6.75 -7.17 0.79
C PRO A 34 5.63 -7.97 1.46
N THR A 35 4.60 -8.39 0.73
CA THR A 35 3.53 -9.20 1.34
C THR A 35 3.96 -10.66 1.58
N LEU A 36 4.50 -11.31 0.55
CA LEU A 36 4.68 -12.78 0.51
C LEU A 36 6.05 -13.30 0.96
N GLY A 37 7.02 -12.42 1.19
CA GLY A 37 8.39 -12.82 1.48
C GLY A 37 9.08 -13.42 0.25
N LYS A 38 9.99 -14.38 0.46
CA LYS A 38 10.77 -15.02 -0.62
C LYS A 38 9.87 -15.93 -1.46
N ILE A 39 9.73 -15.62 -2.75
CA ILE A 39 8.95 -16.41 -3.70
C ILE A 39 9.80 -16.86 -4.89
N ASP A 40 9.33 -17.90 -5.57
CA ASP A 40 9.83 -18.27 -6.89
C ASP A 40 9.23 -17.32 -7.96
N SER A 41 10.08 -16.83 -8.87
CA SER A 41 9.67 -15.90 -9.94
C SER A 41 8.71 -16.53 -10.95
N THR A 42 8.67 -17.87 -11.01
CA THR A 42 7.83 -18.68 -11.92
C THR A 42 6.44 -18.98 -11.39
N ARG A 43 6.08 -18.48 -10.20
CA ARG A 43 4.72 -18.68 -9.66
C ARG A 43 3.64 -17.91 -10.41
N VAL A 44 4.00 -17.21 -11.48
CA VAL A 44 3.09 -16.55 -12.40
C VAL A 44 2.85 -17.46 -13.60
N ASP A 45 1.58 -17.72 -13.92
CA ASP A 45 1.21 -18.44 -15.14
C ASP A 45 1.53 -17.62 -16.40
N GLY A 46 2.09 -18.27 -17.42
CA GLY A 46 2.45 -17.70 -18.72
C GLY A 46 3.92 -17.27 -18.91
N ASP A 47 4.16 -16.45 -19.93
CA ASP A 47 5.50 -15.97 -20.35
C ASP A 47 5.94 -14.70 -19.57
N VAL A 48 5.49 -14.52 -18.33
CA VAL A 48 5.78 -13.34 -17.51
C VAL A 48 6.26 -13.77 -16.13
N TYR A 49 7.34 -13.16 -15.66
CA TYR A 49 8.04 -13.50 -14.43
C TYR A 49 8.14 -12.28 -13.51
N ILE A 50 8.10 -12.52 -12.21
CA ILE A 50 8.34 -11.48 -11.20
C ILE A 50 9.84 -11.19 -11.14
N VAL A 51 10.23 -9.93 -11.28
CA VAL A 51 11.65 -9.52 -11.30
C VAL A 51 12.06 -8.63 -10.14
N GLY A 52 11.12 -7.98 -9.45
CA GLY A 52 11.44 -7.12 -8.32
C GLY A 52 10.34 -6.11 -8.02
N ASN A 53 10.72 -5.04 -7.32
CA ASN A 53 9.85 -3.93 -6.94
C ASN A 53 10.44 -2.60 -7.43
N LEU A 54 9.59 -1.65 -7.80
CA LEU A 54 9.95 -0.30 -8.20
C LEU A 54 8.81 0.66 -7.83
N GLN A 55 9.14 1.86 -7.35
CA GLN A 55 8.12 2.87 -7.07
C GLN A 55 7.49 3.34 -8.38
N LYS A 56 6.17 3.18 -8.48
CA LYS A 56 5.36 3.64 -9.60
C LYS A 56 4.83 5.06 -9.42
N ILE A 57 4.87 5.62 -8.21
CA ILE A 57 4.55 7.03 -7.94
C ILE A 57 5.83 7.85 -7.73
N GLN A 58 5.94 8.94 -8.49
CA GLN A 58 7.00 9.92 -8.43
C GLN A 58 6.42 11.28 -8.04
N ILE A 59 6.84 11.81 -6.89
CA ILE A 59 6.57 13.20 -6.50
C ILE A 59 7.64 14.04 -7.17
N LEU A 60 7.26 14.80 -8.19
CA LEU A 60 8.19 15.58 -9.00
C LEU A 60 8.48 16.95 -8.37
N SER A 61 7.51 17.49 -7.63
CA SER A 61 7.60 18.74 -6.88
C SER A 61 6.51 18.78 -5.81
N ASP A 62 6.53 19.80 -4.95
CA ASP A 62 5.49 20.01 -3.94
C ASP A 62 4.07 20.04 -4.53
N TYR A 63 3.93 20.47 -5.79
CA TYR A 63 2.65 20.68 -6.47
C TYR A 63 2.37 19.68 -7.61
N CYS A 64 3.21 18.66 -7.82
CA CYS A 64 2.97 17.65 -8.87
C CYS A 64 3.45 16.25 -8.47
N ALA A 65 2.54 15.28 -8.54
CA ALA A 65 2.83 13.86 -8.38
C ALA A 65 2.29 13.05 -9.57
N VAL A 66 3.01 12.00 -9.96
CA VAL A 66 2.67 11.18 -11.12
C VAL A 66 2.81 9.70 -10.80
N ALA A 67 1.81 8.90 -11.16
CA ALA A 67 1.86 7.44 -11.20
C ALA A 67 1.95 6.92 -12.64
N TYR A 68 2.62 5.78 -12.83
CA TYR A 68 2.75 5.14 -14.14
C TYR A 68 2.44 3.64 -14.13
N ALA A 69 1.95 3.14 -15.27
CA ALA A 69 1.81 1.71 -15.56
C ALA A 69 2.24 1.44 -17.01
N GLY A 70 2.79 0.26 -17.28
CA GLY A 70 3.27 -0.12 -18.61
C GLY A 70 4.79 -0.28 -18.68
N LYS A 71 5.39 0.08 -19.82
CA LYS A 71 6.84 -0.12 -20.04
C LYS A 71 7.70 0.79 -19.16
N VAL A 72 8.52 0.17 -18.29
CA VAL A 72 9.44 0.87 -17.37
C VAL A 72 10.39 1.83 -18.11
N SER A 73 10.91 1.43 -19.27
CA SER A 73 11.82 2.28 -20.06
C SER A 73 11.13 3.55 -20.60
N LEU A 74 9.84 3.47 -20.96
CA LEU A 74 9.06 4.65 -21.38
C LEU A 74 8.73 5.54 -20.18
N ALA A 75 8.33 4.94 -19.06
CA ALA A 75 8.10 5.66 -17.81
C ALA A 75 9.37 6.44 -17.37
N HIS A 76 10.56 5.82 -17.47
CA HIS A 76 11.81 6.45 -17.08
C HIS A 76 12.13 7.66 -17.96
N ARG A 77 11.95 7.53 -19.28
CA ARG A 77 12.10 8.65 -20.22
C ARG A 77 11.12 9.78 -19.91
N PHE A 78 9.88 9.43 -19.60
CA PHE A 78 8.81 10.39 -19.28
C PHE A 78 9.12 11.18 -18.01
N ILE A 79 9.42 10.49 -16.91
CA ILE A 79 9.73 11.12 -15.64
C ILE A 79 11.02 11.95 -15.72
N THR A 80 12.04 11.46 -16.43
CA THR A 80 13.29 12.21 -16.65
C THR A 80 13.03 13.51 -17.42
N ALA A 81 12.24 13.46 -18.50
CA ALA A 81 11.91 14.65 -19.28
C ALA A 81 11.17 15.72 -18.46
N LEU A 82 10.18 15.31 -17.64
CA LEU A 82 9.50 16.25 -16.74
C LEU A 82 10.44 16.82 -15.67
N SER A 83 11.36 16.00 -15.16
CA SER A 83 12.37 16.43 -14.20
C SER A 83 13.35 17.44 -14.80
N ASP A 84 13.69 17.30 -16.08
CA ASP A 84 14.55 18.26 -16.79
C ASP A 84 13.83 19.60 -17.00
N ILE A 85 12.53 19.59 -17.35
CA ILE A 85 11.73 20.82 -17.44
C ILE A 85 11.69 21.54 -16.09
N LEU A 86 11.53 20.80 -14.99
CA LEU A 86 11.49 21.34 -13.63
C LEU A 86 12.79 22.03 -13.20
N LYS A 87 13.94 21.65 -13.76
CA LYS A 87 15.22 22.34 -13.51
C LYS A 87 15.25 23.75 -14.12
N GLU A 88 14.43 23.99 -15.15
CA GLU A 88 14.43 25.24 -15.90
C GLU A 88 13.26 26.15 -15.51
N ARG A 89 12.09 25.58 -15.21
CA ARG A 89 10.85 26.32 -14.92
C ARG A 89 9.82 25.48 -14.19
N THR A 90 8.75 26.14 -13.72
CA THR A 90 7.55 25.48 -13.21
C THR A 90 6.92 24.59 -14.28
N LEU A 91 6.54 23.38 -13.88
CA LEU A 91 5.86 22.42 -14.74
C LEU A 91 4.39 22.81 -14.88
N LEU A 92 3.86 22.74 -16.10
CA LEU A 92 2.45 22.93 -16.43
C LEU A 92 1.81 21.59 -16.79
N ILE A 93 0.50 21.45 -16.61
CA ILE A 93 -0.24 20.25 -17.05
C ILE A 93 0.01 19.96 -18.54
N LYS A 94 0.08 21.00 -19.37
CA LYS A 94 0.38 20.85 -20.79
C LYS A 94 1.74 20.17 -21.06
N ASP A 95 2.73 20.39 -20.20
CA ASP A 95 4.04 19.73 -20.34
C ASP A 95 3.93 18.22 -20.12
N ILE A 96 3.08 17.81 -19.17
CA ILE A 96 2.78 16.39 -18.90
C ILE A 96 2.15 15.76 -20.13
N GLU A 97 1.16 16.42 -20.73
CA GLU A 97 0.43 15.93 -21.90
C GLU A 97 1.31 15.88 -23.17
N ASP A 98 2.10 16.92 -23.41
CA ASP A 98 2.96 16.99 -24.61
C ASP A 98 4.15 16.04 -24.48
N THR A 99 4.77 15.93 -23.30
CA THR A 99 5.83 14.93 -23.03
C THR A 99 5.33 13.50 -23.23
N TYR A 100 4.09 13.20 -22.83
CA TYR A 100 3.49 11.88 -23.04
C TYR A 100 3.36 11.56 -24.54
N LYS A 101 2.82 12.48 -25.34
CA LYS A 101 2.64 12.32 -26.78
C LYS A 101 3.98 12.09 -27.51
N ASP A 102 5.02 12.79 -27.08
CA ASP A 102 6.36 12.68 -27.69
C ASP A 102 7.05 11.34 -27.37
N ILE A 103 6.73 10.73 -26.23
CA ILE A 103 7.42 9.53 -25.74
C ILE A 103 6.70 8.25 -26.12
N ASP A 104 5.37 8.22 -25.99
CA ASP A 104 4.57 7.01 -26.13
C ASP A 104 3.57 7.10 -27.29
N VAL A 105 4.08 6.88 -28.50
CA VAL A 105 3.29 6.86 -29.73
C VAL A 105 2.36 5.64 -29.81
N ASN A 106 2.64 4.58 -29.05
CA ASN A 106 1.95 3.29 -29.14
C ASN A 106 0.97 3.02 -27.98
N ASN A 107 0.80 3.96 -27.05
CA ASN A 107 -0.03 3.80 -25.85
C ASN A 107 0.38 2.59 -24.98
N GLU A 108 1.69 2.36 -24.85
CA GLU A 108 2.28 1.33 -24.00
C GLU A 108 2.60 1.82 -22.57
N LEU A 109 2.33 3.09 -22.31
CA LEU A 109 2.44 3.77 -21.03
C LEU A 109 1.07 4.33 -20.66
N ALA A 110 0.74 4.28 -19.37
CA ALA A 110 -0.37 4.99 -18.80
C ALA A 110 0.13 5.86 -17.67
N ILE A 111 -0.42 7.08 -17.57
CA ILE A 111 -0.01 8.08 -16.61
C ILE A 111 -1.24 8.59 -15.88
N ILE A 112 -1.17 8.69 -14.56
CA ILE A 112 -2.13 9.42 -13.74
C ILE A 112 -1.36 10.48 -12.98
N TYR A 113 -1.82 11.73 -13.01
CA TYR A 113 -1.16 12.83 -12.30
C TYR A 113 -2.11 13.53 -11.34
N LEU A 114 -1.54 14.04 -10.25
CA LEU A 114 -2.14 15.02 -9.36
C LEU A 114 -1.35 16.32 -9.47
N TYR A 115 -2.05 17.45 -9.61
CA TYR A 115 -1.44 18.76 -9.81
C TYR A 115 -2.16 19.82 -8.98
N ASN A 116 -1.41 20.60 -8.20
CA ASN A 116 -1.93 21.75 -7.45
C ASN A 116 -1.69 23.05 -8.24
N SER A 117 -2.77 23.75 -8.61
CA SER A 117 -2.70 25.03 -9.33
C SER A 117 -2.34 26.25 -8.48
N GLY A 118 -2.12 26.08 -7.17
CA GLY A 118 -1.71 27.14 -6.24
C GLY A 118 -2.84 27.69 -5.35
N ASP A 119 -4.07 27.22 -5.55
CA ASP A 119 -5.27 27.51 -4.73
C ASP A 119 -5.65 26.32 -3.83
N GLU A 120 -4.71 25.42 -3.55
CA GLU A 120 -4.91 24.13 -2.87
C GLU A 120 -5.90 23.19 -3.58
N LYS A 121 -6.41 23.60 -4.74
CA LYS A 121 -7.27 22.77 -5.57
C LYS A 121 -6.41 21.78 -6.34
N ILE A 122 -6.57 20.51 -6.00
CA ILE A 122 -5.87 19.42 -6.67
C ILE A 122 -6.67 18.97 -7.89
N THR A 123 -6.06 19.11 -9.05
CA THR A 123 -6.56 18.56 -10.30
C THR A 123 -5.96 17.17 -10.50
N SER A 124 -6.80 16.20 -10.86
CA SER A 124 -6.39 14.86 -11.27
C SER A 124 -6.61 14.69 -12.77
N GLY A 125 -5.66 14.07 -13.47
CA GLY A 125 -5.83 13.72 -14.88
C GLY A 125 -5.16 12.39 -15.21
N GLY A 126 -5.60 11.78 -16.32
CA GLY A 126 -5.11 10.48 -16.77
C GLY A 126 -4.88 10.42 -18.27
N LEU A 127 -3.74 9.88 -18.68
CA LEU A 127 -3.36 9.60 -20.06
C LEU A 127 -3.37 8.08 -20.26
N ASN A 128 -4.06 7.59 -21.30
CA ASN A 128 -4.31 6.17 -21.53
C ASN A 128 -4.85 5.44 -20.28
N SER A 129 -5.82 6.08 -19.62
CA SER A 129 -6.40 5.61 -18.36
C SER A 129 -7.92 5.46 -18.48
N VAL A 130 -8.50 4.66 -17.59
CA VAL A 130 -9.96 4.48 -17.46
C VAL A 130 -10.50 5.51 -16.47
N TYR A 131 -11.69 6.01 -16.76
CA TYR A 131 -12.42 6.95 -15.91
C TYR A 131 -13.72 6.31 -15.44
N ALA A 132 -13.99 6.40 -14.14
CA ALA A 132 -15.23 5.96 -13.52
C ALA A 132 -15.70 6.98 -12.48
N LEU A 133 -16.97 6.86 -12.10
CA LEU A 133 -17.56 7.58 -10.98
C LEU A 133 -18.00 6.58 -9.93
N SER A 134 -17.76 6.90 -8.68
CA SER A 134 -18.20 6.16 -7.50
C SER A 134 -18.93 7.11 -6.57
N ASP A 135 -19.98 6.61 -5.93
CA ASP A 135 -20.74 7.36 -4.93
C ASP A 135 -19.92 7.62 -3.65
N VAL A 136 -18.91 6.77 -3.39
CA VAL A 136 -18.03 6.85 -2.22
C VAL A 136 -16.67 7.44 -2.58
N LEU A 137 -16.06 7.00 -3.68
CA LEU A 137 -14.71 7.42 -4.10
C LEU A 137 -14.70 8.67 -5.00
N GLY A 138 -15.87 9.17 -5.42
CA GLY A 138 -15.99 10.30 -6.33
C GLY A 138 -15.45 9.99 -7.73
N GLU A 139 -14.66 10.90 -8.28
CA GLU A 139 -13.95 10.69 -9.54
C GLU A 139 -12.85 9.65 -9.35
N VAL A 140 -12.87 8.61 -10.18
CA VAL A 140 -11.88 7.53 -10.15
C VAL A 140 -11.17 7.45 -11.49
N ILE A 141 -9.85 7.58 -11.48
CA ILE A 141 -8.99 7.39 -12.64
C ILE A 141 -8.11 6.18 -12.35
N TYR A 142 -8.03 5.19 -13.23
CA TYR A 142 -7.25 3.98 -12.95
C TYR A 142 -6.77 3.27 -14.20
N ARG A 143 -5.71 2.48 -14.04
CA ARG A 143 -5.15 1.67 -15.12
C ARG A 143 -4.27 0.53 -14.61
N GLY A 144 -4.08 -0.46 -15.47
CA GLY A 144 -3.11 -1.53 -15.30
C GLY A 144 -3.77 -2.91 -15.42
N SER A 145 -2.97 -3.98 -15.37
CA SER A 145 -3.50 -5.35 -15.48
C SER A 145 -4.41 -5.76 -14.31
N GLY A 146 -4.37 -5.03 -13.19
CA GLY A 146 -5.25 -5.22 -12.03
C GLY A 146 -6.46 -4.28 -11.98
N GLU A 147 -6.78 -3.57 -13.07
CA GLU A 147 -7.88 -2.58 -13.10
C GLU A 147 -9.27 -3.16 -12.75
N GLN A 148 -9.46 -4.47 -12.93
CA GLN A 148 -10.68 -5.18 -12.52
C GLN A 148 -10.90 -5.11 -11.01
N ALA A 149 -9.84 -5.20 -10.20
CA ALA A 149 -9.93 -5.10 -8.74
C ALA A 149 -10.44 -3.72 -8.29
N ILE A 150 -10.08 -2.65 -9.03
CA ILE A 150 -10.62 -1.30 -8.79
C ILE A 150 -12.11 -1.25 -9.12
N THR A 151 -12.51 -1.84 -10.25
CA THR A 151 -13.90 -1.88 -10.69
C THR A 151 -14.78 -2.62 -9.69
N ASP A 152 -14.31 -3.74 -9.16
CA ASP A 152 -15.04 -4.54 -8.18
C ASP A 152 -15.10 -3.85 -6.81
N TYR A 153 -14.03 -3.14 -6.42
CA TYR A 153 -14.02 -2.32 -5.22
C TYR A 153 -15.02 -1.17 -5.27
N ILE A 154 -15.11 -0.45 -6.41
CA ILE A 154 -16.13 0.59 -6.62
C ILE A 154 -17.53 0.02 -6.41
N LYS A 155 -17.85 -1.10 -7.09
CA LYS A 155 -19.16 -1.75 -6.95
C LYS A 155 -19.44 -2.18 -5.52
N TRP A 156 -18.44 -2.73 -4.82
CA TRP A 156 -18.61 -3.16 -3.44
C TRP A 156 -18.90 -1.97 -2.52
N LEU A 157 -18.10 -0.89 -2.61
CA LEU A 157 -18.28 0.30 -1.79
C LEU A 157 -19.64 0.96 -2.02
N ASP A 158 -20.00 1.20 -3.27
CA ASP A 158 -21.25 1.90 -3.63
C ASP A 158 -22.50 1.14 -3.18
N ASN A 159 -22.41 -0.19 -3.03
CA ASN A 159 -23.52 -1.03 -2.57
C ASN A 159 -23.56 -1.24 -1.04
N ASN A 160 -22.44 -1.10 -0.33
CA ASN A 160 -22.32 -1.53 1.07
C ASN A 160 -21.94 -0.41 2.05
N THR A 161 -21.58 0.78 1.56
CA THR A 161 -21.07 1.85 2.41
C THR A 161 -22.03 3.03 2.42
N GLU A 162 -22.46 3.44 3.61
CA GLU A 162 -23.20 4.69 3.74
C GLU A 162 -22.31 5.88 3.37
N ARG A 163 -22.88 6.86 2.67
CA ARG A 163 -22.17 8.08 2.28
C ARG A 163 -21.80 8.88 3.52
N TYR A 164 -20.54 8.80 3.91
CA TYR A 164 -19.98 9.61 4.99
C TYR A 164 -19.33 10.88 4.42
N ARG A 165 -19.73 12.04 4.94
CA ARG A 165 -19.09 13.33 4.62
C ARG A 165 -18.29 13.80 5.83
N PRO A 166 -16.95 13.70 5.81
CA PRO A 166 -16.12 14.17 6.91
C PRO A 166 -16.21 15.70 7.06
N SER A 167 -15.85 16.19 8.25
CA SER A 167 -15.59 17.63 8.43
C SER A 167 -14.38 18.07 7.58
N PRO A 168 -14.25 19.36 7.20
CA PRO A 168 -13.14 19.83 6.37
C PRO A 168 -11.75 19.42 6.88
N ASP A 169 -11.55 19.44 8.21
CA ASP A 169 -10.29 19.10 8.86
C ASP A 169 -9.95 17.60 8.79
N GLU A 170 -10.95 16.75 8.50
CA GLU A 170 -10.82 15.29 8.46
C GLU A 170 -10.83 14.72 7.03
N VAL A 171 -11.05 15.56 6.02
CA VAL A 171 -11.18 15.15 4.61
C VAL A 171 -9.98 14.32 4.15
N VAL A 172 -8.75 14.80 4.41
CA VAL A 172 -7.53 14.09 4.01
C VAL A 172 -7.39 12.76 4.74
N ALA A 173 -7.56 12.77 6.07
CA ALA A 173 -7.45 11.56 6.88
C ALA A 173 -8.47 10.49 6.47
N ASN A 174 -9.71 10.90 6.19
CA ASN A 174 -10.75 10.00 5.71
C ASN A 174 -10.47 9.48 4.29
N GLY A 175 -10.01 10.34 3.37
CA GLY A 175 -9.65 9.93 2.01
C GLY A 175 -8.52 8.90 2.01
N VAL A 176 -7.46 9.16 2.76
CA VAL A 176 -6.33 8.24 2.93
C VAL A 176 -6.79 6.94 3.59
N ARG A 177 -7.65 7.00 4.62
CA ARG A 177 -8.22 5.81 5.28
C ARG A 177 -8.89 4.85 4.28
N VAL A 178 -9.74 5.36 3.39
CA VAL A 178 -10.46 4.52 2.43
C VAL A 178 -9.48 3.83 1.47
N ALA A 179 -8.45 4.55 0.99
CA ALA A 179 -7.40 3.96 0.16
C ALA A 179 -6.59 2.88 0.91
N ILE A 180 -6.27 3.11 2.20
CA ILE A 180 -5.61 2.13 3.06
C ILE A 180 -6.47 0.86 3.22
N GLN A 181 -7.78 1.01 3.39
CA GLN A 181 -8.69 -0.14 3.52
C GLN A 181 -8.74 -0.97 2.24
N GLN A 182 -8.74 -0.33 1.07
CA GLN A 182 -8.64 -1.04 -0.20
C GLN A 182 -7.34 -1.84 -0.31
N ILE A 183 -6.21 -1.21 0.02
CA ILE A 183 -4.91 -1.89 -0.03
C ILE A 183 -4.87 -3.07 0.94
N ALA A 184 -5.43 -2.92 2.14
CA ALA A 184 -5.57 -4.04 3.07
C ALA A 184 -6.34 -5.21 2.44
N GLN A 185 -7.46 -4.95 1.75
CA GLN A 185 -8.22 -6.00 1.07
C GLN A 185 -7.40 -6.69 -0.04
N LEU A 186 -6.62 -5.94 -0.81
CA LEU A 186 -5.77 -6.50 -1.84
C LEU A 186 -4.62 -7.34 -1.25
N GLN A 187 -3.98 -6.85 -0.18
CA GLN A 187 -2.95 -7.59 0.54
C GLN A 187 -3.50 -8.87 1.18
N MET A 188 -4.70 -8.82 1.75
CA MET A 188 -5.38 -10.00 2.29
C MET A 188 -5.66 -11.04 1.20
N ALA A 189 -6.16 -10.62 0.03
CA ALA A 189 -6.38 -11.50 -1.09
C ALA A 189 -5.07 -12.19 -1.53
N GLU A 190 -3.96 -11.45 -1.53
CA GLU A 190 -2.62 -11.99 -1.81
C GLU A 190 -2.12 -12.95 -0.71
N ILE A 191 -2.36 -12.65 0.57
CA ILE A 191 -1.94 -13.50 1.71
C ILE A 191 -2.73 -14.81 1.72
N SER A 192 -4.04 -14.76 1.49
CA SER A 192 -4.93 -15.92 1.52
C SER A 192 -4.70 -16.89 0.35
N SER A 193 -4.22 -16.41 -0.80
CA SER A 193 -3.97 -17.23 -1.99
C SER A 193 -2.67 -18.06 -1.94
N SER A 194 -1.94 -18.02 -0.80
CA SER A 194 -0.55 -18.48 -0.63
C SER A 194 -0.21 -19.90 -1.08
N ASN A 195 -1.20 -20.80 -1.24
CA ASN A 195 -0.96 -22.23 -1.50
C ASN A 195 -1.00 -22.65 -2.98
N THR A 196 -1.72 -21.93 -3.85
CA THR A 196 -1.75 -22.20 -5.31
C THR A 196 -2.25 -20.96 -6.05
N PRO A 197 -1.40 -19.94 -6.25
CA PRO A 197 -1.76 -18.83 -7.12
C PRO A 197 -1.87 -19.38 -8.55
N GLU A 198 -3.04 -19.25 -9.15
CA GLU A 198 -3.36 -19.75 -10.48
C GLU A 198 -2.83 -18.81 -11.56
N SER A 199 -2.55 -17.54 -11.25
CA SER A 199 -1.99 -16.56 -12.21
C SER A 199 -1.34 -15.34 -11.54
N ILE A 200 -0.72 -14.46 -12.35
CA ILE A 200 -0.26 -13.14 -11.87
C ILE A 200 -1.37 -12.29 -11.25
N LYS A 201 -2.64 -12.62 -11.53
CA LYS A 201 -3.82 -11.93 -11.01
C LYS A 201 -4.06 -12.24 -9.53
N ASP A 202 -3.37 -13.23 -8.98
CA ASP A 202 -3.46 -13.58 -7.56
C ASP A 202 -2.36 -12.89 -6.74
N TYR A 203 -1.41 -12.24 -7.42
CA TYR A 203 -0.37 -11.39 -6.86
C TYR A 203 -0.75 -9.93 -7.01
N PHE A 204 -1.46 -9.41 -6.02
CA PHE A 204 -1.87 -8.02 -5.97
C PHE A 204 -0.69 -7.13 -5.57
N GLY A 205 0.27 -6.98 -6.50
CA GLY A 205 1.17 -5.83 -6.46
C GLY A 205 2.26 -5.83 -5.39
N SER A 206 2.31 -6.85 -4.53
CA SER A 206 3.36 -7.21 -3.56
C SER A 206 3.75 -6.17 -2.51
N GLY A 207 3.36 -4.92 -2.68
CA GLY A 207 3.70 -3.74 -1.90
C GLY A 207 3.01 -2.54 -2.55
N TYR A 208 2.66 -1.55 -1.74
CA TYR A 208 1.83 -0.43 -2.17
C TYR A 208 2.38 0.89 -1.67
N GLU A 209 2.01 1.94 -2.37
CA GLU A 209 2.31 3.32 -2.01
C GLU A 209 1.07 4.19 -2.21
N ILE A 210 0.94 5.17 -1.33
CA ILE A 210 -0.18 6.13 -1.32
C ILE A 210 0.43 7.52 -1.26
N VAL A 211 -0.08 8.43 -2.08
CA VAL A 211 0.25 9.87 -2.07
C VAL A 211 -1.02 10.67 -1.90
N SER A 212 -0.96 11.70 -1.04
CA SER A 212 -2.00 12.72 -0.93
C SER A 212 -1.37 14.09 -0.69
N PHE A 213 -2.16 15.15 -0.86
CA PHE A 213 -1.73 16.53 -0.66
C PHE A 213 -2.09 17.00 0.76
N TYR A 214 -1.09 17.37 1.55
CA TYR A 214 -1.26 18.00 2.86
C TYR A 214 0.01 18.76 3.25
N ASP A 215 -0.08 19.66 4.22
CA ASP A 215 1.04 20.53 4.63
C ASP A 215 1.68 21.29 3.46
N GLY A 216 0.85 21.70 2.50
CA GLY A 216 1.26 22.48 1.33
C GLY A 216 2.00 21.70 0.23
N LYS A 217 2.11 20.37 0.34
CA LYS A 217 2.80 19.54 -0.67
C LYS A 217 2.20 18.14 -0.83
N PHE A 218 2.59 17.45 -1.90
CA PHE A 218 2.36 16.02 -2.00
C PHE A 218 3.30 15.25 -1.08
N ASN A 219 2.75 14.31 -0.32
CA ASN A 219 3.51 13.44 0.57
C ASN A 219 3.10 11.98 0.34
N LYS A 220 4.08 11.08 0.48
CA LYS A 220 3.80 9.66 0.63
C LYS A 220 3.31 9.39 2.05
N ILE A 221 2.35 8.49 2.17
CA ILE A 221 1.80 8.07 3.46
C ILE A 221 2.66 6.93 4.00
N ASP A 222 3.28 7.13 5.15
CA ASP A 222 3.96 6.07 5.89
C ASP A 222 2.95 5.33 6.78
N LEU A 223 3.01 4.00 6.81
CA LEU A 223 1.93 3.17 7.35
C LEU A 223 2.40 1.78 7.80
N THR A 224 1.75 1.26 8.83
CA THR A 224 1.84 -0.14 9.27
C THR A 224 0.52 -0.88 9.05
N TYR A 225 0.56 -2.07 8.46
CA TYR A 225 -0.53 -3.04 8.48
C TYR A 225 -0.20 -4.13 9.51
N ALA A 226 -1.14 -4.43 10.40
CA ALA A 226 -1.04 -5.49 11.40
C ALA A 226 -2.16 -6.51 11.19
N PHE A 227 -1.80 -7.71 10.74
CA PHE A 227 -2.75 -8.79 10.50
C PHE A 227 -2.84 -9.69 11.74
N ILE A 228 -4.03 -9.80 12.30
CA ILE A 228 -4.31 -10.41 13.61
C ILE A 228 -5.36 -11.51 13.43
N GLU A 229 -5.12 -12.69 13.99
CA GLU A 229 -6.18 -13.69 14.15
C GLU A 229 -6.93 -13.44 15.47
N LEU A 230 -8.25 -13.48 15.41
CA LEU A 230 -9.12 -13.50 16.59
C LEU A 230 -9.41 -14.94 16.99
N THR A 231 -9.36 -15.24 18.29
CA THR A 231 -9.70 -16.56 18.82
C THR A 231 -10.88 -16.47 19.77
N TYR A 232 -11.90 -17.31 19.59
CA TYR A 232 -13.00 -17.40 20.54
C TYR A 232 -12.67 -18.33 21.70
N ASN A 233 -12.72 -17.81 22.92
CA ASN A 233 -12.48 -18.57 24.12
C ASN A 233 -13.79 -19.17 24.65
N HIS A 234 -13.99 -20.47 24.43
CA HIS A 234 -15.19 -21.18 24.86
C HIS A 234 -15.44 -21.18 26.37
N GLN A 235 -14.41 -20.99 27.20
CA GLN A 235 -14.54 -21.01 28.67
C GLN A 235 -15.00 -19.65 29.20
N THR A 236 -14.37 -18.57 28.75
CA THR A 236 -14.71 -17.20 29.17
C THR A 236 -15.85 -16.59 28.36
N LYS A 237 -16.16 -17.17 27.19
CA LYS A 237 -17.08 -16.64 26.17
C LYS A 237 -16.66 -15.27 25.62
N ASN A 238 -15.35 -14.99 25.66
CA ASN A 238 -14.76 -13.77 25.12
C ASN A 238 -14.01 -14.07 23.82
N ILE A 239 -13.69 -13.00 23.09
CA ILE A 239 -12.81 -13.05 21.92
C ILE A 239 -11.45 -12.51 22.35
N ASP A 240 -10.42 -13.31 22.15
CA ASP A 240 -9.03 -12.96 22.41
C ASP A 240 -8.43 -12.33 21.14
N ILE A 241 -7.85 -11.14 21.30
CA ILE A 241 -7.08 -10.45 20.25
C ILE A 241 -5.63 -10.93 20.36
N ASN A 242 -5.19 -11.77 19.42
CA ASN A 242 -3.83 -12.30 19.45
C ASN A 242 -2.79 -11.28 18.98
N TYR A 243 -1.52 -11.59 19.22
CA TYR A 243 -0.44 -10.87 18.55
C TYR A 243 -0.55 -10.99 17.01
N PRO A 244 -0.10 -9.98 16.25
CA PRO A 244 -0.19 -10.03 14.80
C PRO A 244 0.63 -11.20 14.26
N TYR A 245 0.07 -12.01 13.35
CA TYR A 245 0.84 -13.07 12.70
C TYR A 245 1.68 -12.52 11.54
N LEU A 246 1.33 -11.34 11.02
CA LEU A 246 2.06 -10.60 10.01
C LEU A 246 1.99 -9.10 10.29
N ILE A 247 3.13 -8.42 10.24
CA ILE A 247 3.21 -6.95 10.27
C ILE A 247 3.95 -6.51 9.02
N LEU A 248 3.33 -5.60 8.26
CA LEU A 248 3.90 -4.98 7.07
C LEU A 248 3.98 -3.47 7.31
N SER A 249 5.17 -2.89 7.41
CA SER A 249 5.32 -1.44 7.38
C SER A 249 5.83 -0.98 6.03
N HIS A 250 5.46 0.24 5.64
CA HIS A 250 6.12 0.94 4.56
C HIS A 250 6.33 2.40 4.90
N TYR A 251 7.48 2.93 4.47
CA TYR A 251 7.83 4.33 4.70
C TYR A 251 8.91 4.79 3.72
N MET A 252 9.06 6.11 3.57
CA MET A 252 10.14 6.69 2.77
C MET A 252 11.44 6.90 3.57
N ASP A 253 12.58 6.53 2.98
CA ASP A 253 13.92 6.75 3.52
C ASP A 253 14.92 6.99 2.38
N ASP A 254 15.57 8.15 2.34
CA ASP A 254 16.53 8.55 1.29
C ASP A 254 16.09 8.23 -0.17
N ASP A 255 14.86 8.61 -0.53
CA ASP A 255 14.18 8.33 -1.82
C ASP A 255 13.80 6.86 -2.08
N PHE A 256 14.10 5.95 -1.16
CA PHE A 256 13.65 4.57 -1.22
C PHE A 256 12.33 4.42 -0.47
N LEU A 257 11.42 3.64 -1.05
CA LEU A 257 10.28 3.11 -0.33
C LEU A 257 10.76 1.84 0.36
N VAL A 258 10.80 1.88 1.68
CA VAL A 258 11.26 0.78 2.51
C VAL A 258 10.05 0.00 2.98
N HIS A 259 10.09 -1.31 2.80
CA HIS A 259 9.11 -2.22 3.40
C HIS A 259 9.78 -3.07 4.48
N GLU A 260 9.20 -3.08 5.68
CA GLU A 260 9.60 -4.01 6.74
C GLU A 260 8.50 -5.05 6.93
N ARG A 261 8.91 -6.30 7.06
CA ARG A 261 8.02 -7.45 7.17
C ARG A 261 8.41 -8.29 8.37
N TYR A 262 7.47 -8.49 9.28
CA TYR A 262 7.59 -9.38 10.43
C TYR A 262 6.55 -10.49 10.29
N GLN A 263 6.97 -11.74 10.06
CA GLN A 263 6.07 -12.89 9.93
C GLN A 263 6.33 -13.90 11.04
N LYS A 264 5.29 -14.33 11.73
CA LYS A 264 5.40 -15.30 12.83
C LYS A 264 5.88 -16.66 12.28
N ASP A 265 6.99 -17.18 12.79
CA ASP A 265 7.64 -18.41 12.26
C ASP A 265 6.96 -19.72 12.71
N ASN A 266 6.28 -19.73 13.86
CA ASN A 266 5.55 -20.91 14.36
C ASN A 266 4.24 -20.50 15.04
N TYR A 267 3.10 -21.09 14.61
CA TYR A 267 1.81 -20.89 15.28
C TYR A 267 1.77 -21.55 16.66
N ASP A 268 2.48 -22.68 16.78
CA ASP A 268 2.55 -23.52 17.97
C ASP A 268 3.92 -23.39 18.64
N TYR A 269 4.12 -22.39 19.52
CA TYR A 269 5.05 -22.60 20.62
C TYR A 269 4.71 -21.72 21.82
N LEU A 270 4.69 -22.38 22.98
CA LEU A 270 4.63 -21.81 24.32
C LEU A 270 5.94 -21.08 24.61
N ALA A 271 6.12 -19.88 24.06
CA ALA A 271 7.12 -18.94 24.55
C ALA A 271 6.47 -18.02 25.58
N ASP A 272 7.28 -17.51 26.51
CA ASP A 272 6.88 -16.60 27.59
C ASP A 272 5.86 -15.55 27.11
N ARG A 273 4.81 -15.26 27.89
CA ARG A 273 3.58 -14.56 27.45
C ARG A 273 3.77 -13.17 26.79
N ASN A 274 5.00 -12.66 26.75
CA ASN A 274 5.32 -11.28 26.41
C ASN A 274 6.20 -11.14 25.15
N SER A 275 6.52 -12.21 24.42
CA SER A 275 7.34 -12.12 23.20
C SER A 275 6.89 -13.07 22.09
N VAL A 276 7.07 -12.65 20.84
CA VAL A 276 6.72 -13.39 19.63
C VAL A 276 7.97 -13.53 18.75
N GLU A 277 8.20 -14.72 18.22
CA GLU A 277 9.26 -14.97 17.24
C GLU A 277 8.80 -14.54 15.85
N TYR A 278 9.51 -13.59 15.23
CA TYR A 278 9.23 -13.12 13.87
C TYR A 278 10.42 -13.29 12.94
N ASN A 279 10.15 -13.83 11.76
CA ASN A 279 11.01 -13.69 10.59
C ASN A 279 10.95 -12.25 10.09
N TYR A 280 12.07 -11.54 10.24
CA TYR A 280 12.19 -10.16 9.81
C TYR A 280 12.86 -10.05 8.44
N ASN A 281 12.23 -9.31 7.52
CA ASN A 281 12.79 -8.96 6.23
C ASN A 281 12.63 -7.46 5.96
N LYS A 282 13.65 -6.85 5.37
CA LYS A 282 13.65 -5.46 4.91
C LYS A 282 13.86 -5.41 3.40
N ILE A 283 12.99 -4.69 2.70
CA ILE A 283 12.98 -4.61 1.24
C ILE A 283 13.07 -3.14 0.86
N PHE A 284 13.99 -2.83 -0.04
CA PHE A 284 14.20 -1.49 -0.57
C PHE A 284 13.65 -1.42 -1.98
N THR A 285 12.69 -0.53 -2.19
CA THR A 285 12.04 -0.29 -3.47
C THR A 285 12.55 1.05 -4.01
N PRO A 286 13.40 1.06 -5.05
CA PRO A 286 13.98 2.30 -5.58
C PRO A 286 12.93 3.15 -6.29
N SER A 287 13.22 4.46 -6.40
CA SER A 287 12.53 5.35 -7.34
C SER A 287 13.05 5.13 -8.76
N LEU A 288 12.20 5.39 -9.74
CA LEU A 288 12.58 5.37 -11.16
C LEU A 288 13.74 6.32 -11.49
N LEU A 289 13.83 7.47 -10.80
CA LEU A 289 14.92 8.44 -10.97
C LEU A 289 16.24 8.00 -10.34
N ASN A 290 16.19 7.00 -9.45
CA ASN A 290 17.30 6.52 -8.65
C ASN A 290 17.56 5.02 -8.88
N TYR A 291 17.12 4.48 -10.02
CA TYR A 291 17.17 3.04 -10.30
C TYR A 291 18.58 2.44 -10.18
N ASP A 292 19.61 3.22 -10.54
CA ASP A 292 21.02 2.80 -10.50
C ASP A 292 21.75 3.19 -9.20
N LYS A 293 21.08 3.88 -8.25
CA LYS A 293 21.72 4.26 -6.99
C LYS A 293 21.96 3.02 -6.12
N ILE A 294 23.21 2.82 -5.73
CA ILE A 294 23.59 1.78 -4.77
C ILE A 294 23.02 2.18 -3.41
N ILE A 295 22.24 1.29 -2.80
CA ILE A 295 21.73 1.45 -1.43
C ILE A 295 22.94 1.41 -0.48
N THR A 296 23.33 2.57 0.03
CA THR A 296 24.31 2.67 1.11
C THR A 296 23.59 2.37 2.42
N ASN A 297 23.49 1.07 2.72
CA ASN A 297 22.84 0.38 3.84
C ASN A 297 22.80 1.15 5.20
N THR A 298 21.99 2.20 5.32
CA THR A 298 21.84 3.01 6.53
C THR A 298 20.39 3.47 6.74
N ALA A 299 19.42 2.62 6.39
CA ALA A 299 18.05 2.91 6.75
C ALA A 299 17.88 2.95 8.27
N GLN A 300 17.06 3.87 8.77
CA GLN A 300 16.81 3.98 10.21
C GLN A 300 16.30 2.64 10.76
N GLU A 301 16.97 2.13 11.80
CA GLU A 301 16.45 1.00 12.57
C GLU A 301 15.19 1.44 13.33
N ASN A 302 14.18 0.57 13.39
CA ASN A 302 12.94 0.76 14.15
C ASN A 302 12.05 1.93 13.72
N LYS A 303 12.05 2.30 12.42
CA LYS A 303 11.16 3.36 11.90
C LYS A 303 9.68 3.06 12.16
N LEU A 304 9.29 1.78 12.15
CA LEU A 304 7.95 1.32 12.51
C LEU A 304 7.43 1.97 13.81
N ASN A 305 8.30 2.12 14.82
CA ASN A 305 7.98 2.72 16.12
C ASN A 305 7.84 4.24 16.09
N THR A 306 7.79 4.85 14.91
CA THR A 306 7.50 6.28 14.71
C THR A 306 6.31 6.49 13.76
N LEU A 307 5.72 5.40 13.25
CA LEU A 307 4.62 5.48 12.30
C LEU A 307 3.29 5.66 13.03
N ASN A 308 2.60 6.71 12.65
CA ASN A 308 1.39 7.18 13.32
C ASN A 308 0.10 6.71 12.65
N PHE A 309 0.20 6.02 11.51
CA PHE A 309 -0.92 5.34 10.85
C PHE A 309 -0.75 3.83 10.97
N CYS A 310 -1.81 3.15 11.41
CA CYS A 310 -1.86 1.70 11.40
C CYS A 310 -3.22 1.21 10.91
N CYS A 311 -3.21 0.21 10.01
CA CYS A 311 -4.38 -0.55 9.63
C CYS A 311 -4.32 -1.91 10.32
N PHE A 312 -5.23 -2.13 11.27
CA PHE A 312 -5.41 -3.44 11.89
C PHE A 312 -6.39 -4.24 11.05
N VAL A 313 -5.95 -5.43 10.64
CA VAL A 313 -6.70 -6.35 9.81
C VAL A 313 -6.96 -7.60 10.63
N PHE A 314 -8.24 -7.90 10.86
CA PHE A 314 -8.67 -9.02 11.69
C PHE A 314 -9.15 -10.17 10.81
N HIS A 315 -8.65 -11.35 11.13
CA HIS A 315 -9.08 -12.63 10.62
C HIS A 315 -9.87 -13.37 11.70
N ASP A 316 -11.07 -13.86 11.38
CA ASP A 316 -11.80 -14.78 12.27
C ASP A 316 -12.13 -16.10 11.57
N ASN A 317 -12.08 -17.19 12.34
CA ASN A 317 -12.37 -18.55 11.89
C ASN A 317 -13.64 -19.14 12.55
N PHE A 318 -14.42 -18.33 13.29
CA PHE A 318 -15.46 -18.86 14.18
C PHE A 318 -16.85 -18.23 13.99
N LYS A 319 -16.99 -17.01 13.49
CA LYS A 319 -18.26 -16.29 13.58
C LYS A 319 -19.31 -16.77 12.55
N HIS A 320 -18.87 -17.14 11.35
CA HIS A 320 -19.78 -17.49 10.25
C HIS A 320 -19.50 -18.83 9.56
N GLY A 321 -18.50 -19.59 10.03
CA GLY A 321 -18.11 -20.86 9.40
C GLY A 321 -17.42 -20.70 8.04
N TYR A 322 -17.06 -19.46 7.66
CA TYR A 322 -16.18 -19.11 6.54
C TYR A 322 -15.28 -17.94 6.97
N GLU A 323 -14.10 -17.83 6.36
CA GLU A 323 -13.13 -16.77 6.67
C GLU A 323 -13.73 -15.39 6.37
N MET A 324 -13.80 -14.54 7.39
CA MET A 324 -14.13 -13.13 7.22
C MET A 324 -12.97 -12.26 7.68
N TRP A 325 -12.85 -11.14 7.00
CA TRP A 325 -11.81 -10.17 7.24
C TRP A 325 -12.44 -8.80 7.44
N GLN A 326 -12.09 -8.14 8.54
CA GLN A 326 -12.49 -6.75 8.80
C GLN A 326 -11.25 -5.94 9.12
N SER A 327 -11.31 -4.63 8.88
CA SER A 327 -10.19 -3.74 9.18
C SER A 327 -10.62 -2.43 9.81
N ILE A 328 -9.75 -1.90 10.65
CA ILE A 328 -9.85 -0.58 11.25
C ILE A 328 -8.55 0.17 11.01
N VAL A 329 -8.66 1.41 10.52
CA VAL A 329 -7.51 2.30 10.34
C VAL A 329 -7.48 3.29 11.48
N MET A 330 -6.34 3.36 12.15
CA MET A 330 -6.08 4.25 13.27
C MET A 330 -4.99 5.24 12.91
N ARG A 331 -5.23 6.51 13.24
CA ARG A 331 -4.22 7.55 13.31
C ARG A 331 -4.10 7.99 14.77
N SER A 332 -2.89 8.06 15.30
CA SER A 332 -2.64 8.52 16.67
C SER A 332 -1.36 9.35 16.74
N ASP A 333 -1.26 10.21 17.75
CA ASP A 333 -0.05 10.99 18.03
C ASP A 333 1.10 10.11 18.54
N THR A 334 0.75 8.92 19.05
CA THR A 334 1.69 7.86 19.41
C THR A 334 1.55 6.69 18.45
N PRO A 335 2.64 5.98 18.11
CA PRO A 335 2.55 4.79 17.26
C PRO A 335 1.50 3.80 17.78
N PRO A 336 0.50 3.41 16.97
CA PRO A 336 -0.54 2.49 17.43
C PRO A 336 0.00 1.12 17.85
N ILE A 337 1.08 0.70 17.20
CA ILE A 337 1.82 -0.55 17.44
C ILE A 337 3.31 -0.23 17.51
N SER A 338 4.02 -0.89 18.42
CA SER A 338 5.46 -0.82 18.52
C SER A 338 6.07 -2.22 18.67
N ILE A 339 7.28 -2.37 18.17
CA ILE A 339 8.02 -3.62 18.20
C ILE A 339 9.43 -3.41 18.74
N LYS A 340 9.89 -4.29 19.62
CA LYS A 340 11.22 -4.22 20.23
C LYS A 340 11.90 -5.58 20.18
N ASN A 341 13.09 -5.65 19.59
CA ASN A 341 13.91 -6.85 19.59
C ASN A 341 14.45 -7.13 21.01
N CYS A 342 14.29 -8.37 21.49
CA CYS A 342 14.59 -8.79 22.85
C CYS A 342 16.03 -9.31 23.07
N ASN A 343 16.94 -9.12 22.12
CA ASN A 343 18.36 -9.56 22.13
C ASN A 343 18.59 -11.08 21.98
N GLU A 344 17.53 -11.89 21.93
CA GLU A 344 17.57 -13.30 21.52
C GLU A 344 17.10 -13.39 20.06
N GLU A 345 17.81 -14.15 19.22
CA GLU A 345 17.63 -14.16 17.76
C GLU A 345 16.15 -14.27 17.35
N ASN A 346 15.63 -13.21 16.71
CA ASN A 346 14.27 -13.07 16.18
C ASN A 346 13.10 -13.00 17.19
N PHE A 347 13.35 -12.80 18.49
CA PHE A 347 12.28 -12.55 19.46
C PHE A 347 11.97 -11.07 19.59
N TYR A 348 10.68 -10.75 19.51
CA TYR A 348 10.19 -9.37 19.61
C TYR A 348 9.08 -9.24 20.65
N GLN A 349 9.13 -8.17 21.43
CA GLN A 349 8.00 -7.68 22.19
C GLN A 349 7.14 -6.80 21.27
N VAL A 350 5.83 -7.02 21.27
CA VAL A 350 4.84 -6.22 20.53
C VAL A 350 3.94 -5.55 21.54
N ASP A 351 3.92 -4.22 21.54
CA ASP A 351 3.07 -3.43 22.43
C ASP A 351 2.13 -2.55 21.62
N TYR A 352 0.88 -2.43 22.08
CA TYR A 352 -0.10 -1.51 21.55
C TYR A 352 -0.14 -0.24 22.41
N SER A 353 -0.36 0.91 21.78
CA SER A 353 -0.66 2.12 22.56
C SER A 353 -2.00 1.96 23.29
N LEU A 354 -2.17 2.60 24.45
CA LEU A 354 -3.43 2.57 25.20
C LEU A 354 -4.64 2.97 24.33
N GLN A 355 -4.46 3.98 23.46
CA GLN A 355 -5.51 4.42 22.55
C GLN A 355 -5.86 3.34 21.51
N ALA A 356 -4.85 2.62 21.00
CA ALA A 356 -5.07 1.50 20.09
C ALA A 356 -5.81 0.37 20.81
N GLU A 357 -5.38 -0.04 22.01
CA GLU A 357 -6.04 -1.09 22.80
C GLU A 357 -7.54 -0.81 22.98
N ILE A 358 -7.89 0.40 23.42
CA ILE A 358 -9.30 0.79 23.62
C ILE A 358 -10.09 0.67 22.31
N GLN A 359 -9.56 1.20 21.21
CA GLN A 359 -10.27 1.15 19.92
C GLN A 359 -10.36 -0.26 19.34
N LEU A 360 -9.36 -1.11 19.56
CA LEU A 360 -9.37 -2.51 19.12
C LEU A 360 -10.43 -3.29 19.89
N ILE A 361 -10.52 -3.09 21.22
CA ILE A 361 -11.56 -3.70 22.05
C ILE A 361 -12.95 -3.24 21.59
N ASP A 362 -13.18 -1.92 21.49
CA ASP A 362 -14.47 -1.36 21.02
C ASP A 362 -14.86 -1.91 19.65
N PHE A 363 -13.89 -2.04 18.73
CA PHE A 363 -14.12 -2.60 17.42
C PHE A 363 -14.52 -4.08 17.49
N VAL A 364 -13.79 -4.89 18.25
CA VAL A 364 -14.09 -6.32 18.40
C VAL A 364 -15.45 -6.52 19.07
N GLU A 365 -15.77 -5.75 20.12
CA GLU A 365 -17.07 -5.79 20.78
C GLU A 365 -18.22 -5.45 19.83
N LYS A 366 -18.07 -4.40 19.01
CA LYS A 366 -19.11 -3.97 18.07
C LYS A 366 -19.30 -4.94 16.89
N HIS A 367 -18.21 -5.55 16.42
CA HIS A 367 -18.20 -6.27 15.16
C HIS A 367 -18.17 -7.79 15.31
N TYR A 368 -17.89 -8.34 16.49
CA TYR A 368 -17.74 -9.79 16.70
C TYR A 368 -18.49 -10.35 17.91
N LEU A 369 -18.82 -9.54 18.91
CA LEU A 369 -19.76 -9.88 19.99
C LEU A 369 -21.17 -9.38 19.67
#